data_AF-A0A0P7UX95-F1
#
_entry.id   AF-A0A0P7UX95-F1
#
_cell.length_a   1.000
_cell.length_b   1.000
_cell.length_c   1.000
_cell.angle_alpha   90.00
_cell.angle_beta   90.00
_cell.angle_gamma   90.00
#
_symmetry.space_group_name_H-M   'P 1'
#
loop_
_entity.id
_entity.type
_entity.pdbx_description
1 polymer ?
#
loop_
_entity_poly.entity_id
_entity_poly.type
_entity_poly.pdbx_seq_one_letter_code
_entity_poly.pdbx_strand_id
1 'polypeptide(L)'
;MAAPAEVAGEFERWLNGRLDSLEVDRDVYGVYILGVLQEEESDDEKMDALQGILSAFLDEDSLEDVCKEIVRQWADSSALSAVKNCQSEDEVQAIANMIEKQAQIVVKQKEVTEDEKKRKEALLAHYGNITDEEEYPLALISCPITSVFRKHCIWLHCIHLASILSQNTTVLFKNTNMEDVLNKKKLQREQARVEAQKKKEQDKIQREKDKLLKQERKDREKKRTQKGERKR
;
A
#
# COMPACT_ATOMS: atom_id res chain seq x y z
N MET A 1 -3.80 -4.83 -5.53
CA MET A 1 -5.10 -5.42 -5.89
C MET A 1 -4.85 -6.36 -7.06
N ALA A 2 -4.54 -7.63 -6.79
CA ALA A 2 -4.32 -8.65 -7.81
C ALA A 2 -5.45 -9.68 -7.71
N ALA A 3 -6.00 -10.04 -8.86
CA ALA A 3 -7.33 -10.63 -9.02
C ALA A 3 -7.37 -12.15 -8.70
N PRO A 4 -8.53 -12.68 -8.28
CA PRO A 4 -8.80 -14.12 -8.18
C PRO A 4 -8.90 -14.84 -9.55
N ALA A 5 -8.29 -14.29 -10.61
CA ALA A 5 -8.44 -14.74 -12.00
C ALA A 5 -7.68 -16.05 -12.31
N GLU A 6 -6.69 -16.46 -11.51
CA GLU A 6 -5.89 -17.64 -11.84
C GLU A 6 -6.62 -18.97 -11.62
N VAL A 7 -7.56 -19.04 -10.69
CA VAL A 7 -8.27 -20.31 -10.40
C VAL A 7 -9.36 -20.59 -11.43
N ALA A 8 -9.99 -19.54 -11.97
CA ALA A 8 -10.87 -19.67 -13.14
C ALA A 8 -10.10 -20.22 -14.37
N GLY A 9 -8.83 -19.86 -14.52
CA GLY A 9 -7.98 -20.31 -15.62
C GLY A 9 -7.59 -21.80 -15.58
N GLU A 10 -7.48 -22.41 -14.39
CA GLU A 10 -7.18 -23.84 -14.26
C GLU A 10 -8.36 -24.71 -14.73
N PHE A 11 -9.58 -24.36 -14.30
CA PHE A 11 -10.80 -24.99 -14.78
C PHE A 11 -11.00 -24.77 -16.28
N GLU A 12 -10.85 -23.52 -16.75
CA GLU A 12 -11.01 -23.17 -18.17
C GLU A 12 -10.05 -23.99 -19.06
N ARG A 13 -8.81 -24.20 -18.62
CA ARG A 13 -7.86 -25.04 -19.34
C ARG A 13 -8.29 -26.51 -19.40
N TRP A 14 -8.82 -27.05 -18.30
CA TRP A 14 -9.36 -28.40 -18.27
C TRP A 14 -10.60 -28.54 -19.17
N LEU A 15 -11.55 -27.62 -19.07
CA LEU A 15 -12.77 -27.58 -19.86
C LEU A 15 -12.43 -27.56 -21.36
N ASN A 16 -11.49 -26.70 -21.76
CA ASN A 16 -11.02 -26.61 -23.13
C ASN A 16 -10.42 -27.94 -23.63
N GLY A 17 -9.59 -28.60 -22.83
CA GLY A 17 -9.05 -29.91 -23.20
C GLY A 17 -10.11 -31.01 -23.27
N ARG A 18 -11.17 -30.89 -22.45
CA ARG A 18 -12.32 -31.81 -22.49
C ARG A 18 -13.14 -31.59 -23.75
N LEU A 19 -13.42 -30.33 -24.13
CA LEU A 19 -14.13 -29.96 -25.35
C LEU A 19 -13.36 -30.39 -26.60
N ASP A 20 -12.04 -30.19 -26.64
CA ASP A 20 -11.17 -30.67 -27.75
C ASP A 20 -11.26 -32.19 -27.93
N SER A 21 -11.38 -32.95 -26.83
CA SER A 21 -11.54 -34.41 -26.87
C SER A 21 -12.90 -34.86 -27.39
N LEU A 22 -13.90 -33.99 -27.31
CA LEU A 22 -15.26 -34.21 -27.80
C LEU A 22 -15.49 -33.59 -29.18
N GLU A 23 -14.44 -33.03 -29.80
CA GLU A 23 -14.49 -32.31 -31.08
C GLU A 23 -15.44 -31.09 -31.08
N VAL A 24 -15.67 -30.49 -29.90
CA VAL A 24 -16.48 -29.27 -29.73
C VAL A 24 -15.58 -28.04 -29.77
N ASP A 25 -16.00 -26.99 -30.49
CA ASP A 25 -15.22 -25.76 -30.65
C ASP A 25 -15.04 -25.02 -29.31
N ARG A 26 -13.81 -25.03 -28.78
CA ARG A 26 -13.44 -24.41 -27.51
C ARG A 26 -13.63 -22.89 -27.49
N ASP A 27 -13.43 -22.21 -28.62
CA ASP A 27 -13.44 -20.74 -28.65
C ASP A 27 -14.88 -20.20 -28.64
N VAL A 28 -15.84 -21.00 -29.12
CA VAL A 28 -17.28 -20.69 -29.08
C VAL A 28 -17.91 -21.19 -27.78
N TYR A 29 -17.72 -22.47 -27.46
CA TYR A 29 -18.44 -23.12 -26.36
C TYR A 29 -17.75 -22.97 -25.00
N GLY A 30 -16.42 -22.82 -24.95
CA GLY A 30 -15.69 -22.70 -23.69
C GLY A 30 -16.10 -21.47 -22.88
N VAL A 31 -16.19 -20.31 -23.52
CA VAL A 31 -16.62 -19.06 -22.87
C VAL A 31 -18.10 -19.09 -22.51
N TYR A 32 -18.93 -19.68 -23.38
CA TYR A 32 -20.37 -19.76 -23.15
C TYR A 32 -20.71 -20.68 -21.98
N ILE A 33 -20.13 -21.88 -21.93
CA ILE A 33 -20.30 -22.83 -20.83
C ILE A 33 -19.80 -22.23 -19.52
N LEU A 34 -18.66 -21.53 -19.53
CA LEU A 34 -18.14 -20.86 -18.35
C LEU A 34 -19.12 -19.80 -17.80
N GLY A 35 -19.75 -19.04 -18.69
CA GLY A 35 -20.78 -18.06 -18.34
C GLY A 35 -22.00 -18.72 -17.69
N VAL A 36 -22.54 -19.77 -18.33
CA VAL A 36 -23.69 -20.54 -17.81
C VAL A 36 -23.41 -21.08 -16.41
N LEU A 37 -22.25 -21.70 -16.21
CA LEU A 37 -21.85 -22.27 -14.91
C LEU A 37 -21.67 -21.23 -13.80
N GLN A 38 -21.40 -19.98 -14.16
CA GLN A 38 -21.24 -18.86 -13.24
C GLN A 38 -22.57 -18.16 -12.92
N GLU A 39 -23.51 -18.16 -13.86
CA GLU A 39 -24.82 -17.53 -13.71
C GLU A 39 -25.80 -18.39 -12.90
N GLU A 40 -25.73 -19.72 -13.02
CA GLU A 40 -26.69 -20.62 -12.39
C GLU A 40 -26.31 -20.98 -10.94
N GLU A 41 -27.30 -20.92 -10.05
CA GLU A 41 -27.10 -21.14 -8.61
C GLU A 41 -27.21 -22.62 -8.22
N SER A 42 -27.97 -23.43 -8.97
CA SER A 42 -28.16 -24.85 -8.70
C SER A 42 -27.39 -25.75 -9.66
N ASP A 43 -26.89 -26.88 -9.15
CA ASP A 43 -26.23 -27.90 -9.97
C ASP A 43 -27.21 -28.58 -10.96
N ASP A 44 -28.51 -28.64 -10.61
CA ASP A 44 -29.56 -29.18 -11.48
C ASP A 44 -29.82 -28.26 -12.69
N GLU A 45 -29.80 -26.95 -12.50
CA GLU A 45 -29.95 -25.96 -13.59
C GLU A 45 -28.74 -26.03 -14.55
N LYS A 46 -27.53 -26.16 -13.98
CA LYS A 46 -26.27 -26.37 -14.73
C LYS A 46 -26.32 -27.62 -15.58
N MET A 47 -26.88 -28.69 -15.05
CA MET A 47 -27.05 -29.93 -15.78
C MET A 47 -27.99 -29.73 -16.97
N ASP A 48 -29.16 -29.12 -16.77
CA ASP A 48 -30.15 -28.89 -17.82
C ASP A 48 -29.62 -27.97 -18.93
N ALA A 49 -28.93 -26.89 -18.57
CA ALA A 49 -28.33 -25.97 -19.53
C ALA A 49 -27.19 -26.63 -20.32
N LEU A 50 -26.29 -27.37 -19.64
CA LEU A 50 -25.24 -28.14 -20.31
C LEU A 50 -25.81 -29.20 -21.25
N GLN A 51 -26.86 -29.91 -20.84
CA GLN A 51 -27.56 -30.88 -21.70
C GLN A 51 -28.13 -30.19 -22.95
N GLY A 52 -28.73 -29.01 -22.82
CA GLY A 52 -29.21 -28.22 -23.96
C GLY A 52 -28.10 -27.85 -24.95
N ILE A 53 -26.90 -27.57 -24.46
CA ILE A 53 -25.75 -27.17 -25.29
C ILE A 53 -25.07 -28.37 -25.95
N LEU A 54 -24.83 -29.42 -25.18
CA LEU A 54 -24.02 -30.57 -25.59
C LEU A 54 -24.82 -31.68 -26.28
N SER A 55 -26.16 -31.67 -26.17
CA SER A 55 -27.04 -32.63 -26.87
C SER A 55 -26.93 -32.58 -28.40
N ALA A 56 -26.47 -31.46 -28.97
CA ALA A 56 -26.23 -31.36 -30.41
C ALA A 56 -24.99 -32.15 -30.87
N PHE A 57 -24.11 -32.55 -29.94
CA PHE A 57 -22.80 -33.14 -30.23
C PHE A 57 -22.63 -34.56 -29.68
N LEU A 58 -23.35 -34.91 -28.63
CA LEU A 58 -23.21 -36.17 -27.90
C LEU A 58 -24.50 -36.96 -27.85
N ASP A 59 -24.37 -38.29 -27.84
CA ASP A 59 -25.49 -39.21 -27.62
C ASP A 59 -25.94 -39.19 -26.15
N GLU A 60 -27.24 -39.43 -25.90
CA GLU A 60 -27.91 -39.34 -24.60
C GLU A 60 -27.17 -40.06 -23.46
N ASP A 61 -26.61 -41.25 -23.72
CA ASP A 61 -25.89 -42.05 -22.73
C ASP A 61 -24.53 -41.45 -22.32
N SER A 62 -23.85 -40.76 -23.24
CA SER A 62 -22.54 -40.15 -23.01
C SER A 62 -22.64 -38.70 -22.54
N LEU A 63 -23.75 -38.03 -22.90
CA LEU A 63 -24.05 -36.65 -22.57
C LEU A 63 -24.18 -36.47 -21.05
N GLU A 64 -24.96 -37.34 -20.40
CA GLU A 64 -25.22 -37.21 -18.97
C GLU A 64 -23.93 -37.36 -18.14
N ASP A 65 -23.05 -38.28 -18.54
CA ASP A 65 -21.76 -38.50 -17.88
C ASP A 65 -20.81 -37.30 -18.05
N VAL A 66 -20.77 -36.71 -19.25
CA VAL A 66 -19.95 -35.52 -19.53
C VAL A 66 -20.46 -34.30 -18.75
N CYS A 67 -21.78 -34.07 -18.72
CA CYS A 67 -22.37 -32.96 -17.96
C CYS A 67 -22.06 -33.10 -16.46
N LYS A 68 -22.24 -34.29 -15.88
CA LYS A 68 -21.88 -34.56 -14.48
C LYS A 68 -20.40 -34.32 -14.19
N GLU A 69 -19.52 -34.71 -15.12
CA GLU A 69 -18.08 -34.48 -14.98
C GLU A 69 -17.74 -32.98 -14.96
N ILE A 70 -18.34 -32.20 -15.86
CA ILE A 70 -18.12 -30.75 -15.95
C ILE A 70 -18.60 -30.05 -14.68
N VAL A 71 -19.81 -30.36 -14.20
CA VAL A 71 -20.37 -29.77 -12.96
C VAL A 71 -19.51 -30.15 -11.75
N ARG A 72 -19.07 -31.41 -11.66
CA ARG A 72 -18.19 -31.85 -10.58
C ARG A 72 -16.86 -31.11 -10.59
N GLN A 73 -16.22 -30.98 -11.74
CA GLN A 73 -14.94 -30.27 -11.88
C GLN A 73 -15.08 -28.77 -11.63
N TRP A 74 -16.23 -28.18 -11.97
CA TRP A 74 -16.57 -26.81 -11.62
C TRP A 74 -16.71 -26.63 -10.11
N ALA A 75 -17.41 -27.55 -9.43
CA ALA A 75 -17.55 -27.53 -7.98
C ALA A 75 -16.19 -27.68 -7.27
N ASP A 76 -15.34 -28.60 -7.74
CA ASP A 76 -13.99 -28.82 -7.20
C ASP A 76 -13.10 -27.58 -7.41
N SER A 77 -13.16 -26.95 -8.59
CA SER A 77 -12.40 -25.73 -8.91
C SER A 77 -12.91 -24.51 -8.13
N SER A 78 -14.23 -24.41 -7.95
CA SER A 78 -14.86 -23.37 -7.13
C SER A 78 -14.48 -23.51 -5.66
N ALA A 79 -14.47 -24.72 -5.12
CA ALA A 79 -14.03 -24.99 -3.76
C ALA A 79 -12.53 -24.66 -3.55
N LEU A 80 -11.68 -25.03 -4.51
CA LEU A 80 -10.25 -24.68 -4.47
C LEU A 80 -10.04 -23.16 -4.51
N SER A 81 -10.84 -22.44 -5.30
CA SER A 81 -10.80 -20.97 -5.35
C SER A 81 -11.21 -20.34 -4.02
N ALA A 82 -12.21 -20.89 -3.34
CA ALA A 82 -12.68 -20.39 -2.05
C ALA A 82 -11.63 -20.58 -0.95
N VAL A 83 -10.92 -21.71 -0.95
CA VAL A 83 -9.82 -21.99 -0.01
C VAL A 83 -8.61 -21.10 -0.27
N LYS A 84 -8.29 -20.78 -1.53
CA LYS A 84 -7.17 -19.89 -1.84
C LYS A 84 -7.50 -18.43 -1.51
N ASN A 85 -8.75 -18.02 -1.72
CA ASN A 85 -9.21 -16.69 -1.36
C ASN A 85 -9.23 -16.48 0.17
N CYS A 86 -9.64 -17.47 0.97
CA CYS A 86 -9.64 -17.30 2.44
C CYS A 86 -8.23 -17.07 3.02
N GLN A 87 -7.20 -17.71 2.45
CA GLN A 87 -5.80 -17.44 2.82
C GLN A 87 -5.41 -16.00 2.52
N SER A 88 -5.78 -15.48 1.34
CA SER A 88 -5.50 -14.09 0.98
C SER A 88 -6.31 -13.09 1.81
N GLU A 89 -7.55 -13.41 2.17
CA GLU A 89 -8.38 -12.58 3.04
C GLU A 89 -7.82 -12.52 4.46
N ASP A 90 -7.33 -13.63 5.00
CA ASP A 90 -6.66 -13.67 6.30
C ASP A 90 -5.40 -12.79 6.32
N GLU A 91 -4.61 -12.79 5.24
CA GLU A 91 -3.44 -11.92 5.09
C GLU A 91 -3.83 -10.44 5.00
N VAL A 92 -4.84 -10.10 4.20
CA VAL A 92 -5.36 -8.73 4.08
C VAL A 92 -5.94 -8.24 5.40
N GLN A 93 -6.68 -9.09 6.11
CA GLN A 93 -7.24 -8.77 7.43
C GLN A 93 -6.13 -8.58 8.46
N ALA A 94 -5.04 -9.35 8.40
CA ALA A 94 -3.86 -9.16 9.25
C ALA A 94 -3.18 -7.80 9.00
N ILE A 95 -3.08 -7.38 7.73
CA ILE A 95 -2.55 -6.06 7.36
C ILE A 95 -3.47 -4.94 7.86
N ALA A 96 -4.79 -5.07 7.69
CA ALA A 96 -5.77 -4.10 8.19
C ALA A 96 -5.67 -3.94 9.72
N ASN A 97 -5.63 -5.05 10.45
CA ASN A 97 -5.42 -5.08 11.90
C ASN A 97 -4.08 -4.44 12.31
N MET A 98 -3.03 -4.58 11.50
CA MET A 98 -1.73 -3.96 11.76
C MET A 98 -1.76 -2.44 11.53
N ILE A 99 -2.43 -1.98 10.46
CA ILE A 99 -2.60 -0.55 10.15
C ILE A 99 -3.43 0.13 11.25
N GLU A 100 -4.53 -0.48 11.67
CA GLU A 100 -5.38 0.04 12.75
C GLU A 100 -4.60 0.19 14.06
N LYS A 101 -3.79 -0.81 14.42
CA LYS A 101 -2.89 -0.75 15.59
C LYS A 101 -1.85 0.37 15.48
N GLN A 102 -1.33 0.67 14.29
CA GLN A 102 -0.38 1.76 14.09
C GLN A 102 -1.06 3.14 14.07
N ALA A 103 -2.28 3.24 13.54
CA ALA A 103 -3.07 4.47 13.51
C ALA A 103 -3.47 4.94 14.92
N GLN A 104 -3.74 4.01 15.85
CA GLN A 104 -4.06 4.35 17.23
C GLN A 104 -2.83 4.78 18.06
N ILE A 105 -1.61 4.42 17.63
CA ILE A 105 -0.35 4.74 18.33
C ILE A 105 0.21 6.12 17.92
N VAL A 106 -0.28 6.73 16.81
CA VAL A 106 0.20 8.02 16.26
C VAL A 106 -0.91 9.08 16.22
N VAL A 107 -1.68 9.24 17.29
CA VAL A 107 -2.36 10.52 17.58
C VAL A 107 -2.21 10.87 19.05
N LYS A 108 -0.96 11.07 19.48
CA LYS A 108 -0.72 12.16 20.43
C LYS A 108 -0.56 13.39 19.56
N GLN A 109 -1.57 14.26 19.54
CA GLN A 109 -1.46 15.57 18.89
C GLN A 109 -0.20 16.24 19.44
N LYS A 110 0.85 16.31 18.61
CA LYS A 110 2.01 17.15 18.94
C LYS A 110 1.50 18.58 18.80
N GLU A 111 1.46 19.30 19.92
CA GLU A 111 1.12 20.72 19.93
C GLU A 111 2.02 21.42 18.91
N VAL A 112 1.41 21.88 17.81
CA VAL A 112 2.10 22.65 16.77
C VAL A 112 2.59 23.92 17.45
N THR A 113 3.90 24.05 17.56
CA THR A 113 4.51 25.26 18.11
C THR A 113 4.14 26.47 17.25
N GLU A 114 3.92 27.62 17.89
CA GLU A 114 3.53 28.89 17.27
C GLU A 114 4.28 29.23 15.97
N ASP A 115 5.57 28.86 15.89
CA ASP A 115 6.43 29.11 14.73
C ASP A 115 6.01 28.33 13.47
N GLU A 116 5.53 27.09 13.62
CA GLU A 116 5.03 26.29 12.51
C GLU A 116 3.69 26.82 11.97
N LYS A 117 2.85 27.38 12.87
CA LYS A 117 1.59 28.03 12.50
C LYS A 117 1.84 29.31 11.71
N LYS A 118 2.76 30.17 12.19
CA LYS A 118 3.15 31.41 11.48
C LYS A 118 3.73 31.12 10.10
N ARG A 119 4.51 30.05 9.96
CA ARG A 119 5.07 29.63 8.67
C ARG A 119 4.00 29.16 7.69
N LYS A 120 2.96 28.45 8.16
CA LYS A 120 1.82 28.04 7.33
C LYS A 120 0.95 29.23 6.94
N GLU A 121 0.74 30.17 7.85
CA GLU A 121 -0.05 31.38 7.61
C GLU A 121 0.62 32.33 6.61
N ALA A 122 1.95 32.51 6.70
CA ALA A 122 2.71 33.28 5.71
C ALA A 122 2.63 32.66 4.30
N LEU A 123 2.55 31.34 4.22
CA LEU A 123 2.36 30.61 2.97
C LEU A 123 0.95 30.83 2.41
N LEU A 124 -0.09 30.74 3.26
CA LEU A 124 -1.48 30.98 2.89
C LEU A 124 -1.73 32.43 2.44
N ALA A 125 -1.14 33.41 3.13
CA ALA A 125 -1.23 34.82 2.78
C ALA A 125 -0.65 35.12 1.38
N HIS A 126 0.37 34.39 0.96
CA HIS A 126 0.93 34.53 -0.38
C HIS A 126 -0.04 34.08 -1.48
N TYR A 127 -0.91 33.11 -1.21
CA TYR A 127 -1.96 32.67 -2.13
C TYR A 127 -3.23 33.54 -2.04
N GLY A 128 -3.41 34.32 -0.97
CA GLY A 128 -4.58 35.19 -0.75
C GLY A 128 -4.54 36.55 -1.44
N ASN A 129 -3.39 36.95 -2.03
CA ASN A 129 -3.22 38.26 -2.66
C ASN A 129 -3.59 38.31 -4.16
N ILE A 130 -4.32 37.33 -4.68
CA ILE A 130 -4.95 37.44 -5.99
C ILE A 130 -6.24 38.26 -5.81
N THR A 131 -6.06 39.58 -5.81
CA THR A 131 -7.12 40.59 -5.73
C THR A 131 -8.09 40.47 -6.91
N ASP A 132 -9.37 40.53 -6.58
CA ASP A 132 -10.59 40.38 -7.41
C ASP A 132 -10.86 41.60 -8.31
N GLU A 133 -9.85 42.09 -9.04
CA GLU A 133 -10.01 43.22 -9.96
C GLU A 133 -9.20 43.03 -11.25
N GLU A 134 -9.60 42.10 -12.12
CA GLU A 134 -9.39 42.29 -13.57
C GLU A 134 -10.59 41.72 -14.35
N GLU A 135 -11.34 42.64 -14.94
CA GLU A 135 -12.40 42.42 -15.93
C GLU A 135 -11.83 41.62 -17.11
N TYR A 136 -12.11 40.32 -17.16
CA TYR A 136 -11.71 39.45 -18.27
C TYR A 136 -12.55 39.76 -19.52
N PRO A 137 -11.95 40.23 -20.63
CA PRO A 137 -12.65 40.32 -21.90
C PRO A 137 -12.85 38.90 -22.45
N LEU A 138 -13.96 38.27 -22.06
CA LEU A 138 -14.48 37.04 -22.67
C LEU A 138 -15.05 37.33 -24.07
N ALA A 139 -14.21 37.83 -24.97
CA ALA A 139 -14.58 38.09 -26.36
C ALA A 139 -13.62 37.39 -27.33
N LEU A 140 -14.18 36.43 -28.06
CA LEU A 140 -13.68 35.73 -29.24
C LEU A 140 -12.65 34.60 -29.04
N ILE A 141 -13.14 33.47 -28.52
CA ILE A 141 -12.84 32.16 -29.16
C ILE A 141 -14.12 31.70 -29.86
N SER A 142 -14.47 32.42 -30.93
CA SER A 142 -15.18 31.82 -32.05
C SER A 142 -14.35 32.14 -33.28
N CYS A 143 -13.40 31.25 -33.59
CA CYS A 143 -12.74 31.28 -34.88
C CYS A 143 -13.52 30.32 -35.78
N PRO A 144 -14.27 30.81 -36.78
CA PRO A 144 -14.95 29.95 -37.72
C PRO A 144 -13.86 29.23 -38.51
N ILE A 145 -13.99 27.90 -38.59
CA ILE A 145 -13.19 27.08 -39.49
C ILE A 145 -13.54 27.56 -40.91
N THR A 146 -12.72 28.42 -41.49
CA THR A 146 -12.59 28.58 -42.94
C THR A 146 -11.30 29.34 -43.24
N SER A 147 -10.41 28.64 -43.94
CA SER A 147 -9.61 29.19 -45.03
C SER A 147 -8.56 30.27 -44.69
N VAL A 148 -7.30 29.82 -44.75
CA VAL A 148 -6.18 30.49 -45.44
C VAL A 148 -5.42 31.60 -44.66
N PHE A 149 -4.10 31.36 -44.53
CA PHE A 149 -3.00 32.30 -44.25
C PHE A 149 -2.82 32.89 -42.84
N ARG A 150 -1.88 32.31 -42.08
CA ARG A 150 -0.62 32.98 -41.63
C ARG A 150 0.16 32.08 -40.66
N LYS A 151 1.31 31.56 -41.11
CA LYS A 151 2.29 30.82 -40.29
C LYS A 151 3.07 31.72 -39.29
N HIS A 152 2.45 32.77 -38.75
CA HIS A 152 3.19 33.81 -38.01
C HIS A 152 2.43 34.42 -36.81
N CYS A 153 1.59 33.64 -36.12
CA CYS A 153 1.00 34.06 -34.83
C CYS A 153 1.25 33.07 -33.67
N ILE A 154 1.92 31.94 -33.90
CA ILE A 154 2.11 30.92 -32.84
C ILE A 154 3.27 31.28 -31.91
N TRP A 155 4.22 32.12 -32.32
CA TRP A 155 5.42 32.35 -31.51
C TRP A 155 5.26 33.36 -30.36
N LEU A 156 4.39 34.37 -30.49
CA LEU A 156 4.24 35.39 -29.44
C LEU A 156 3.34 34.96 -28.26
N HIS A 157 2.37 34.07 -28.49
CA HIS A 157 1.52 33.54 -27.41
C HIS A 157 2.25 32.50 -26.53
N CYS A 158 3.34 31.88 -27.01
CA CYS A 158 4.12 30.93 -26.22
C CYS A 158 5.03 31.58 -25.17
N ILE A 159 5.44 32.84 -25.34
CA ILE A 159 6.42 33.48 -24.45
C ILE A 159 5.76 33.97 -23.14
N HIS A 160 4.51 34.45 -23.17
CA HIS A 160 3.83 34.97 -21.98
C HIS A 160 3.35 33.85 -21.03
N LEU A 161 2.86 32.73 -21.59
CA LEU A 161 2.43 31.55 -20.81
C LEU A 161 3.61 30.83 -20.12
N ALA A 162 4.80 30.84 -20.74
CA ALA A 162 5.99 30.22 -20.15
C ALA A 162 6.48 30.94 -18.88
N SER A 163 6.33 32.26 -18.79
CA SER A 163 6.79 33.03 -17.64
C SER A 163 5.91 32.81 -16.39
N ILE A 164 4.58 32.68 -16.59
CA ILE A 164 3.61 32.44 -15.50
C ILE A 164 3.73 31.00 -14.96
N LEU A 165 3.92 30.01 -15.85
CA LEU A 165 4.16 28.61 -15.44
C LEU A 165 5.53 28.42 -14.74
N SER A 166 6.55 29.21 -15.10
CA SER A 166 7.87 29.11 -14.47
C SER A 166 7.87 29.57 -13.00
N GLN A 167 7.05 30.55 -12.63
CA GLN A 167 7.01 31.05 -11.25
C GLN A 167 6.28 30.12 -10.28
N ASN A 168 5.34 29.30 -10.77
CA ASN A 168 4.59 28.36 -9.92
C ASN A 168 5.34 27.04 -9.61
N THR A 169 6.44 26.74 -10.32
CA THR A 169 7.23 25.53 -10.05
C THR A 169 8.18 25.66 -8.85
N THR A 170 8.46 26.88 -8.39
CA THR A 170 9.36 27.13 -7.25
C THR A 170 8.66 27.00 -5.89
N VAL A 171 7.32 27.05 -5.87
CA VAL A 171 6.48 26.97 -4.66
C VAL A 171 5.90 25.58 -4.39
N LEU A 172 6.10 24.59 -5.28
CA LEU A 172 5.78 23.20 -4.96
C LEU A 172 6.81 22.63 -3.98
N PHE A 173 6.33 22.30 -2.78
CA PHE A 173 7.12 21.64 -1.74
C PHE A 173 7.92 20.48 -2.31
N LYS A 174 9.24 20.52 -2.09
CA LYS A 174 10.15 19.47 -2.55
C LYS A 174 9.84 18.18 -1.79
N ASN A 175 9.85 17.06 -2.51
CA ASN A 175 9.68 15.74 -1.92
C ASN A 175 10.83 15.45 -0.93
N THR A 176 10.53 15.44 0.38
CA THR A 176 11.52 15.24 1.46
C THR A 176 11.80 13.78 1.76
N ASN A 177 11.17 12.82 1.06
CA ASN A 177 11.25 11.41 1.41
C ASN A 177 12.70 10.89 1.44
N MET A 178 13.53 11.33 0.49
CA MET A 178 14.97 11.00 0.50
C MET A 178 15.70 11.61 1.71
N GLU A 179 15.40 12.88 2.04
CA GLU A 179 16.02 13.59 3.15
C GLU A 179 15.61 13.00 4.52
N ASP A 180 14.34 12.63 4.66
CA ASP A 180 13.80 11.98 5.86
C ASP A 180 14.42 10.59 6.08
N VAL A 181 14.59 9.80 5.02
CA VAL A 181 15.29 8.50 5.09
C VAL A 181 16.75 8.68 5.52
N LEU A 182 17.45 9.67 4.96
CA LEU A 182 18.84 9.95 5.31
C LEU A 182 18.97 10.46 6.75
N ASN A 183 18.10 11.37 7.18
CA ASN A 183 18.08 11.91 8.53
C ASN A 183 17.78 10.82 9.57
N LYS A 184 16.82 9.92 9.29
CA LYS A 184 16.52 8.77 10.16
C LYS A 184 17.72 7.83 10.28
N LYS A 185 18.42 7.55 9.18
CA LYS A 185 19.64 6.72 9.20
C LYS A 185 20.79 7.39 9.94
N LYS A 186 20.92 8.72 9.84
CA LYS A 186 21.92 9.51 10.58
C LYS A 186 21.62 9.50 12.08
N LEU A 187 20.37 9.72 12.48
CA LEU A 187 19.94 9.67 13.87
C LEU A 187 20.17 8.30 14.50
N GLN A 188 19.87 7.21 13.77
CA GLN A 188 20.17 5.85 14.25
C GLN A 188 21.66 5.63 14.52
N ARG A 189 22.54 6.14 13.64
CA ARG A 189 24.00 6.06 13.84
C ARG A 189 24.46 6.88 15.05
N GLU A 190 23.87 8.04 15.26
CA GLU A 190 24.19 8.90 16.39
C GLU A 190 23.69 8.32 17.72
N GLN A 191 22.47 7.79 17.74
CA GLN A 191 21.92 7.08 18.88
C GLN A 191 22.79 5.88 19.27
N ALA A 192 23.23 5.06 18.31
CA ALA A 192 24.15 3.96 18.58
C ALA A 192 25.49 4.41 19.19
N ARG A 193 26.00 5.58 18.80
CA ARG A 193 27.22 6.17 19.38
C ARG A 193 27.00 6.63 20.82
N VAL A 194 25.88 7.31 21.09
CA VAL A 194 25.53 7.79 22.43
C VAL A 194 25.28 6.60 23.38
N GLU A 195 24.58 5.56 22.93
CA GLU A 195 24.35 4.35 23.73
C GLU A 195 25.66 3.64 24.07
N ALA A 196 26.58 3.55 23.10
CA ALA A 196 27.91 2.99 23.34
C ALA A 196 28.73 3.84 24.34
N GLN A 197 28.66 5.17 24.27
CA GLN A 197 29.32 6.06 25.23
C GLN A 197 28.70 5.95 26.63
N LYS A 198 27.37 5.97 26.72
CA LYS A 198 26.62 5.82 27.97
C LYS A 198 26.93 4.48 28.64
N LYS A 199 27.01 3.39 27.88
CA LYS A 199 27.41 2.08 28.43
C LYS A 199 28.82 2.10 29.01
N LYS A 200 29.78 2.74 28.31
CA LYS A 200 31.16 2.91 28.82
C LYS A 200 31.19 3.73 30.11
N GLU A 201 30.41 4.81 30.19
CA GLU A 201 30.32 5.65 31.40
C GLU A 201 29.66 4.90 32.55
N GLN A 202 28.59 4.13 32.30
CA GLN A 202 27.95 3.27 33.29
C GLN A 202 28.91 2.21 33.83
N ASP A 203 29.66 1.53 32.94
CA ASP A 203 30.68 0.56 33.34
C ASP A 203 31.78 1.22 34.20
N LYS A 204 32.15 2.47 33.90
CA LYS A 204 33.13 3.24 34.69
C LYS A 204 32.59 3.59 36.07
N ILE A 205 31.37 4.14 36.15
CA ILE A 205 30.70 4.51 37.41
C ILE A 205 30.55 3.27 38.30
N GLN A 206 30.18 2.12 37.71
CA GLN A 206 30.03 0.88 38.46
C GLN A 206 31.35 0.42 39.09
N ARG A 207 32.46 0.50 38.35
CA ARG A 207 33.80 0.18 38.88
C ARG A 207 34.22 1.13 40.01
N GLU A 208 33.90 2.42 39.90
CA GLU A 208 34.21 3.40 40.93
C GLU A 208 33.37 3.17 42.20
N LYS A 209 32.08 2.83 42.02
CA LYS A 209 31.19 2.46 43.13
C LYS A 209 31.71 1.24 43.89
N ASP A 210 32.16 0.20 43.18
CA ASP A 210 32.74 -0.99 43.81
C ASP A 210 34.04 -0.68 44.57
N LYS A 211 34.88 0.24 44.05
CA LYS A 211 36.07 0.72 44.76
C LYS A 211 35.73 1.48 46.03
N LEU A 212 34.76 2.40 45.95
CA LEU A 212 34.29 3.18 47.10
C LEU A 212 33.70 2.27 48.18
N LEU A 213 32.87 1.30 47.82
CA LEU A 213 32.30 0.34 48.77
C LEU A 213 33.39 -0.49 49.47
N LYS A 214 34.44 -0.91 48.75
CA LYS A 214 35.59 -1.60 49.36
C LYS A 214 36.35 -0.68 50.33
N GLN A 215 36.54 0.58 49.97
CA GLN A 215 37.21 1.55 50.83
C GLN A 215 36.38 1.86 52.08
N GLU A 216 35.08 2.04 51.94
CA GLU A 216 34.16 2.31 53.05
C GLU A 216 34.12 1.12 54.03
N ARG A 217 34.13 -0.12 53.54
CA ARG A 217 34.25 -1.31 54.39
C ARG A 217 35.54 -1.30 55.21
N LYS A 218 36.69 -1.02 54.58
CA LYS A 218 37.99 -0.91 55.27
C LYS A 218 37.98 0.20 56.32
N ASP A 219 37.39 1.36 56.02
CA ASP A 219 37.35 2.48 56.96
C ASP A 219 36.35 2.25 58.11
N ARG A 220 35.22 1.56 57.87
CA ARG A 220 34.33 1.09 58.95
C ARG A 220 35.04 0.10 59.87
N GLU A 221 35.84 -0.80 59.32
CA GLU A 221 36.62 -1.77 60.09
C GLU A 221 37.70 -1.09 60.95
N LYS A 222 38.46 -0.14 60.38
CA LYS A 222 39.41 0.69 61.14
C LYS A 222 38.74 1.50 62.25
N LYS A 223 37.55 2.07 62.00
CA LYS A 223 36.77 2.77 63.04
C LYS A 223 36.29 1.86 64.16
N ARG A 224 36.07 0.57 63.90
CA ARG A 224 35.69 -0.43 64.92
C ARG A 224 36.89 -0.77 65.82
N THR A 225 38.08 -0.95 65.27
CA THR A 225 39.29 -1.28 66.05
C THR A 225 39.78 -0.10 66.90
N GLN A 226 39.72 1.12 66.38
CA GLN A 226 40.15 2.34 67.10
C GLN A 226 39.24 2.70 68.29
N LYS A 227 37.94 2.36 68.23
CA LYS A 227 37.02 2.50 69.37
C LYS A 227 37.27 1.46 70.47
N GLY A 228 37.91 0.33 70.16
CA GLY A 228 38.30 -0.69 71.14
C GLY A 228 39.52 -0.28 71.95
N GLU A 229 40.50 0.37 71.30
CA GLU A 229 41.70 0.91 71.97
C GLU A 229 41.39 2.12 72.86
N ARG A 230 40.52 3.04 72.43
CA ARG A 230 40.18 4.25 73.20
C ARG A 230 39.28 3.99 74.42
N LYS A 231 38.83 2.74 74.62
CA LYS A 231 37.95 2.30 75.72
C LYS A 231 38.70 1.48 76.78
N ARG A 232 39.99 1.17 76.55
CA ARG A 232 40.93 0.70 77.58
C ARG A 232 41.70 1.89 78.12
#